data_AF-A0AAD9XQI1-F1
#
_entry.id   AF-A0AAD9XQI1-F1
#
_cell.length_a   1.000
_cell.length_b   1.000
_cell.length_c   1.000
_cell.angle_alpha   90.00
_cell.angle_beta   90.00
_cell.angle_gamma   90.00
#
_symmetry.space_group_name_H-M   'P 1'
#
loop_
_entity.id
_entity.type
_entity.pdbx_description
1 polymer ?
#
loop_
_entity_poly.entity_id
_entity_poly.type
_entity_poly.pdbx_seq_one_letter_code
_entity_poly.pdbx_strand_id
1 'polypeptide(L)'
;MMKRRRLNSPPPKDKVSINTENDELPECCLSRLPDDIIVNIFSRLTLLEAARTSVVSSRWRYLWTFTANLDFHAPKTMWNINTKIGERPNESEIEEKRSKYINWVGKVLELHRGRYINEFRIHFDLGDNQKSYITNWIHTALAKGVQMLELNFHRFVGINWKEYRFPVECYNTLKSSHGLSIIKSLRSLSLKFVDVNTEIVEFFIYNCPYLERLSVFGSKTLLSLKVAGSSIQLKHLDINCCHYIKEVEISASSLLSFKYYGPQIKLHVQNVPLLLDVSIGGRYDVQLKNLIDPIIQYLSQLETLELLLDLKKDRIQFPHFELPKLRHLIFKVIASDHHNLLNSTQIIKACPFLHKFTLKLICGGGKRELHEFPKCPLEHLKVVEFIGFVGRPIDLELAFYFLENASMLEKMIVNPTCPFLMGSYFEFENSESKQAARKRVKQLKKRVPRGVQLVVC
;
A
#
# COMPACT_ATOMS: atom_id res chain seq x y z
N MET A 1 -15.49 -49.61 -53.20
CA MET A 1 -16.50 -48.55 -53.36
C MET A 1 -17.55 -48.69 -52.24
N MET A 2 -17.88 -47.60 -51.54
CA MET A 2 -18.76 -47.53 -50.34
C MET A 2 -20.10 -46.84 -50.70
N LYS A 3 -21.21 -46.80 -49.93
CA LYS A 3 -21.69 -47.21 -48.58
C LYS A 3 -23.26 -47.24 -48.68
N ARG A 4 -24.12 -47.90 -47.88
CA ARG A 4 -24.01 -48.81 -46.71
C ARG A 4 -25.20 -49.82 -46.72
N ARG A 5 -26.09 -49.87 -45.70
CA ARG A 5 -27.36 -50.67 -45.65
C ARG A 5 -28.49 -49.92 -44.90
N ARG A 6 -29.75 -50.32 -45.17
CA ARG A 6 -31.00 -49.94 -44.49
C ARG A 6 -31.01 -50.30 -42.98
N LEU A 7 -31.91 -49.68 -42.21
CA LEU A 7 -32.85 -50.39 -41.31
C LEU A 7 -34.00 -49.47 -40.84
N ASN A 8 -35.12 -50.07 -40.47
CA ASN A 8 -36.44 -49.42 -40.31
C ASN A 8 -36.69 -48.90 -38.88
N SER A 9 -37.73 -48.08 -38.75
CA SER A 9 -38.31 -47.60 -37.49
C SER A 9 -39.07 -48.69 -36.71
N PRO A 10 -39.07 -48.60 -35.36
CA PRO A 10 -40.09 -49.20 -34.51
C PRO A 10 -40.86 -48.14 -33.66
N PRO A 11 -42.16 -48.35 -33.38
CA PRO A 11 -42.92 -47.65 -32.33
C PRO A 11 -42.96 -48.50 -31.03
N PRO A 12 -43.75 -48.10 -30.02
CA PRO A 12 -43.83 -46.79 -29.37
C PRO A 12 -43.11 -46.85 -27.98
N LYS A 13 -43.09 -45.75 -27.21
CA LYS A 13 -42.74 -45.80 -25.79
C LYS A 13 -43.72 -45.01 -24.92
N ASP A 14 -43.97 -45.58 -23.76
CA ASP A 14 -45.11 -45.37 -22.89
C ASP A 14 -45.29 -43.95 -22.32
N LYS A 15 -46.54 -43.66 -21.92
CA LYS A 15 -46.86 -42.54 -21.05
C LYS A 15 -46.19 -42.74 -19.69
N VAL A 16 -45.08 -42.05 -19.44
CA VAL A 16 -44.64 -41.77 -18.08
C VAL A 16 -45.31 -40.48 -17.63
N SER A 17 -46.27 -40.61 -16.72
CA SER A 17 -46.83 -39.49 -15.99
C SER A 17 -45.71 -38.81 -15.20
N ILE A 18 -45.32 -37.60 -15.59
CA ILE A 18 -44.49 -36.76 -14.73
C ILE A 18 -45.43 -36.21 -13.66
N ASN A 19 -45.31 -36.75 -12.45
CA ASN A 19 -46.01 -36.23 -11.28
C ASN A 19 -45.70 -34.74 -11.13
N THR A 20 -46.74 -33.94 -10.89
CA THR A 20 -46.59 -32.58 -10.36
C THR A 20 -46.20 -32.66 -8.88
N GLU A 21 -44.96 -33.06 -8.61
CA GLU A 21 -44.34 -32.82 -7.32
C GLU A 21 -43.88 -31.36 -7.28
N ASN A 22 -44.33 -30.64 -6.26
CA ASN A 22 -43.96 -29.25 -6.02
C ASN A 22 -42.52 -29.20 -5.50
N ASP A 23 -41.54 -29.38 -6.39
CA ASP A 23 -40.17 -28.96 -6.14
C ASP A 23 -40.10 -27.43 -6.17
N GLU A 24 -40.57 -26.81 -5.08
CA GLU A 24 -40.14 -25.47 -4.71
C GLU A 24 -38.62 -25.48 -4.62
N LEU A 25 -37.95 -24.94 -5.65
CA LEU A 25 -36.52 -24.65 -5.62
C LEU A 25 -36.20 -24.00 -4.26
N PRO A 26 -35.35 -24.61 -3.42
CA PRO A 26 -35.21 -24.21 -2.02
C PRO A 26 -34.85 -22.74 -1.97
N GLU A 27 -35.78 -21.94 -1.44
CA GLU A 27 -35.74 -20.49 -1.52
C GLU A 27 -34.40 -20.01 -0.97
N CYS A 28 -33.53 -19.53 -1.86
CA CYS A 28 -32.10 -19.42 -1.58
C CYS A 28 -31.90 -18.58 -0.32
N CYS A 29 -31.37 -19.17 0.76
CA CYS A 29 -31.44 -18.64 2.15
C CYS A 29 -31.09 -17.14 2.30
N LEU A 30 -30.25 -16.61 1.41
CA LEU A 30 -29.91 -15.19 1.29
C LEU A 30 -31.12 -14.26 0.98
N SER A 31 -32.20 -14.75 0.36
CA SER A 31 -33.45 -14.02 0.11
C SER A 31 -34.25 -13.76 1.40
N ARG A 32 -34.04 -14.57 2.44
CA ARG A 32 -34.71 -14.48 3.74
C ARG A 32 -33.96 -13.60 4.75
N LEU A 33 -32.72 -13.22 4.47
CA LEU A 33 -31.95 -12.31 5.31
C LEU A 33 -32.57 -10.90 5.32
N PRO A 34 -32.53 -10.16 6.44
CA PRO A 34 -32.85 -8.73 6.48
C PRO A 34 -31.94 -7.87 5.60
N ASP A 35 -32.44 -6.71 5.15
CA ASP A 35 -31.71 -5.81 4.22
C ASP A 35 -30.39 -5.30 4.82
N ASP A 36 -30.36 -5.01 6.11
CA ASP A 36 -29.16 -4.58 6.84
C ASP A 36 -28.06 -5.66 6.87
N ILE A 37 -28.43 -6.93 6.97
CA ILE A 37 -27.49 -8.06 6.87
C ILE A 37 -26.95 -8.18 5.44
N ILE A 38 -27.79 -7.99 4.43
CA ILE A 38 -27.36 -8.00 3.02
C ILE A 38 -26.42 -6.82 2.73
N VAL A 39 -26.69 -5.63 3.26
CA VAL A 39 -25.80 -4.45 3.16
C VAL A 39 -24.46 -4.69 3.88
N ASN A 40 -24.45 -5.38 5.02
CA ASN A 40 -23.23 -5.79 5.74
C ASN A 40 -22.41 -6.84 4.96
N ILE A 41 -23.07 -7.74 4.22
CA ILE A 41 -22.39 -8.62 3.26
C ILE A 41 -21.79 -7.79 2.12
N PHE A 42 -22.55 -6.86 1.55
CA PHE A 42 -22.09 -6.01 0.44
C PHE A 42 -20.94 -5.08 0.83
N SER A 43 -20.85 -4.61 2.07
CA SER A 43 -19.71 -3.79 2.54
C SER A 43 -18.38 -4.53 2.63
N ARG A 44 -18.38 -5.87 2.43
CA ARG A 44 -17.20 -6.74 2.36
C ARG A 44 -16.80 -7.07 0.92
N LEU A 45 -17.63 -6.73 -0.06
CA LEU A 45 -17.35 -6.83 -1.49
C LEU A 45 -16.74 -5.53 -1.98
N THR A 46 -16.08 -5.55 -3.15
CA THR A 46 -15.78 -4.28 -3.83
C THR A 46 -17.09 -3.61 -4.27
N LEU A 47 -17.09 -2.28 -4.37
CA LEU A 47 -18.25 -1.50 -4.83
C LEU A 47 -18.81 -2.01 -6.18
N LEU A 48 -17.92 -2.45 -7.08
CA LEU A 48 -18.31 -3.03 -8.38
C LEU A 48 -18.98 -4.41 -8.24
N GLU A 49 -18.52 -5.26 -7.34
CA GLU A 49 -19.13 -6.57 -7.06
C GLU A 49 -20.47 -6.40 -6.35
N ALA A 50 -20.57 -5.53 -5.34
CA ALA A 50 -21.82 -5.16 -4.70
C ALA A 50 -22.84 -4.64 -5.72
N ALA A 51 -22.45 -3.71 -6.60
CA ALA A 51 -23.32 -3.22 -7.67
C ALA A 51 -23.72 -4.31 -8.68
N ARG A 52 -22.86 -5.30 -8.97
CA ARG A 52 -23.21 -6.44 -9.84
C ARG A 52 -24.27 -7.36 -9.25
N THR A 53 -24.37 -7.47 -7.92
CA THR A 53 -25.44 -8.26 -7.28
C THR A 53 -26.85 -7.73 -7.58
N SER A 54 -26.98 -6.49 -8.08
CA SER A 54 -28.26 -5.87 -8.46
C SER A 54 -29.07 -6.63 -9.51
N VAL A 55 -28.46 -7.56 -10.26
CA VAL A 55 -29.14 -8.42 -11.24
C VAL A 55 -29.68 -9.73 -10.64
N VAL A 56 -29.27 -10.09 -9.43
CA VAL A 56 -29.64 -11.37 -8.77
C VAL A 56 -31.08 -11.35 -8.28
N SER A 57 -31.57 -10.19 -7.83
CA SER A 57 -32.96 -10.01 -7.39
C SER A 57 -33.39 -8.55 -7.50
N SER A 58 -34.68 -8.32 -7.75
CA SER A 58 -35.31 -6.98 -7.69
C SER A 58 -35.07 -6.30 -6.34
N ARG A 59 -35.10 -7.06 -5.23
CA ARG A 59 -34.82 -6.57 -3.87
C ARG A 59 -33.39 -6.04 -3.74
N TRP A 60 -32.41 -6.72 -4.34
CA TRP A 60 -30.99 -6.37 -4.21
C TRP A 60 -30.57 -5.19 -5.10
N ARG A 61 -31.40 -4.81 -6.07
CA ARG A 61 -31.11 -3.79 -7.10
C ARG A 61 -30.52 -2.48 -6.57
N TYR A 62 -30.96 -2.06 -5.39
CA TYR A 62 -30.54 -0.80 -4.75
C TYR A 62 -29.87 -0.96 -3.38
N LEU A 63 -29.74 -2.17 -2.83
CA LEU A 63 -29.15 -2.36 -1.48
C LEU A 63 -27.68 -1.93 -1.42
N TRP A 64 -26.93 -2.13 -2.51
CA TRP A 64 -25.55 -1.62 -2.62
C TRP A 64 -25.44 -0.10 -2.45
N THR A 65 -26.52 0.68 -2.64
CA THR A 65 -26.49 2.14 -2.44
C THR A 65 -26.43 2.59 -0.98
N PHE A 66 -26.54 1.65 -0.04
CA PHE A 66 -26.45 1.90 1.41
C PHE A 66 -25.08 1.51 2.00
N THR A 67 -24.13 1.02 1.20
CA THR A 67 -22.79 0.63 1.69
C THR A 67 -22.00 1.84 2.20
N ALA A 68 -21.44 1.74 3.40
CA ALA A 68 -20.61 2.79 3.98
C ALA A 68 -19.17 2.85 3.42
N ASN A 69 -18.72 1.81 2.71
CA ASN A 69 -17.37 1.71 2.17
C ASN A 69 -17.40 1.99 0.66
N LEU A 70 -16.98 3.18 0.25
CA LEU A 70 -16.95 3.62 -1.15
C LEU A 70 -15.49 3.65 -1.65
N ASP A 71 -15.03 2.49 -2.12
CA ASP A 71 -13.73 2.33 -2.76
C ASP A 71 -13.85 2.43 -4.29
N PHE A 72 -13.32 3.51 -4.86
CA PHE A 72 -13.32 3.79 -6.30
C PHE A 72 -12.01 3.41 -6.99
N HIS A 73 -11.22 2.49 -6.44
CA HIS A 73 -10.01 1.99 -7.09
C HIS A 73 -10.33 1.21 -8.37
N ALA A 74 -9.89 1.73 -9.53
CA ALA A 74 -10.22 1.19 -10.85
C ALA A 74 -8.99 0.72 -11.67
N PRO A 75 -8.18 -0.24 -11.19
CA PRO A 75 -6.89 -0.58 -11.77
C PRO A 75 -6.96 -1.09 -13.21
N LYS A 76 -8.04 -1.81 -13.58
CA LYS A 76 -8.24 -2.29 -14.96
C LYS A 76 -8.46 -1.14 -15.96
N THR A 77 -9.23 -0.12 -15.57
CA THR A 77 -9.45 1.08 -16.39
C THR A 77 -8.17 1.90 -16.52
N MET A 78 -7.38 2.01 -15.44
CA MET A 78 -6.08 2.67 -15.44
C MET A 78 -5.05 1.95 -16.34
N TRP A 79 -5.04 0.61 -16.36
CA TRP A 79 -4.11 -0.15 -17.21
C TRP A 79 -4.44 -0.07 -18.71
N ASN A 80 -5.72 0.00 -19.09
CA ASN A 80 -6.12 0.18 -20.50
C ASN A 80 -5.65 1.54 -21.11
N ILE A 81 -5.02 2.42 -20.33
CA ILE A 81 -4.29 3.60 -20.82
C ILE A 81 -2.86 3.21 -21.29
N ASN A 82 -2.28 2.16 -20.73
CA ASN A 82 -0.88 1.77 -20.84
C ASN A 82 -0.62 0.59 -21.80
N THR A 83 -1.65 0.06 -22.48
CA THR A 83 -1.59 -1.20 -23.25
C THR A 83 -0.81 -1.14 -24.57
N LYS A 84 -0.03 -0.09 -24.81
CA LYS A 84 0.92 -0.01 -25.93
C LYS A 84 2.31 0.41 -25.44
N ILE A 85 3.04 -0.56 -24.90
CA ILE A 85 4.45 -0.40 -24.51
C ILE A 85 5.25 0.06 -25.73
N GLY A 86 5.71 1.32 -25.71
CA GLY A 86 6.51 1.92 -26.79
C GLY A 86 5.79 2.99 -27.63
N GLU A 87 4.47 3.11 -27.57
CA GLU A 87 3.75 4.24 -28.18
C GLU A 87 3.48 5.37 -27.18
N ARG A 88 3.41 6.62 -27.65
CA ARG A 88 2.90 7.71 -26.81
C ARG A 88 1.39 7.54 -26.65
N PRO A 89 0.86 7.46 -25.41
CA PRO A 89 -0.57 7.33 -25.18
C PRO A 89 -1.30 8.60 -25.65
N ASN A 90 -2.38 8.39 -26.40
CA ASN A 90 -3.20 9.46 -26.94
C ASN A 90 -3.93 10.20 -25.81
N GLU A 91 -3.68 11.51 -25.65
CA GLU A 91 -4.29 12.30 -24.56
C GLU A 91 -5.82 12.30 -24.61
N SER A 92 -6.41 12.19 -25.81
CA SER A 92 -7.87 12.08 -25.98
C SER A 92 -8.43 10.80 -25.35
N GLU A 93 -7.75 9.65 -25.50
CA GLU A 93 -8.18 8.39 -24.87
C GLU A 93 -8.03 8.42 -23.35
N ILE A 94 -7.02 9.12 -22.84
CA ILE A 94 -6.84 9.32 -21.39
C ILE A 94 -8.03 10.11 -20.85
N GLU A 95 -8.39 11.21 -21.51
CA GLU A 95 -9.47 12.09 -21.06
C GLU A 95 -10.86 11.45 -21.22
N GLU A 96 -11.07 10.60 -22.23
CA GLU A 96 -12.28 9.77 -22.35
C GLU A 96 -12.40 8.80 -21.15
N LYS A 97 -11.28 8.15 -20.78
CA LYS A 97 -11.24 7.23 -19.62
C LYS A 97 -11.42 7.97 -18.29
N ARG A 98 -10.86 9.18 -18.13
CA ARG A 98 -11.17 10.08 -17.00
C ARG A 98 -12.64 10.45 -16.97
N SER A 99 -13.23 10.87 -18.08
CA SER A 99 -14.64 11.24 -18.18
C SER A 99 -15.57 10.09 -17.78
N LYS A 100 -15.28 8.87 -18.25
CA LYS A 100 -16.00 7.65 -17.84
C LYS A 100 -15.87 7.37 -16.34
N TYR A 101 -14.69 7.57 -15.76
CA TYR A 101 -14.46 7.43 -14.32
C TYR A 101 -15.24 8.48 -13.50
N ILE A 102 -15.16 9.75 -13.88
CA ILE A 102 -15.87 10.87 -13.23
C ILE A 102 -17.38 10.63 -13.22
N ASN A 103 -17.95 10.26 -14.37
CA ASN A 103 -19.37 9.95 -14.50
C ASN A 103 -19.78 8.75 -13.62
N TRP A 104 -18.93 7.72 -13.51
CA TRP A 104 -19.17 6.59 -12.61
C TRP A 104 -19.17 7.00 -11.13
N VAL A 105 -18.16 7.74 -10.67
CA VAL A 105 -18.08 8.22 -9.28
C VAL A 105 -19.27 9.15 -8.97
N GLY A 106 -19.59 10.09 -9.86
CA GLY A 106 -20.73 10.99 -9.74
C GLY A 106 -22.05 10.22 -9.60
N LYS A 107 -22.34 9.30 -10.52
CA LYS A 107 -23.55 8.48 -10.50
C LYS A 107 -23.67 7.60 -9.25
N VAL A 108 -22.56 7.07 -8.71
CA VAL A 108 -22.57 6.34 -7.44
C VAL A 108 -22.94 7.26 -6.28
N LEU A 109 -22.36 8.46 -6.22
CA LEU A 109 -22.64 9.44 -5.16
C LEU A 109 -24.08 9.96 -5.22
N GLU A 110 -24.61 10.24 -6.42
CA GLU A 110 -26.01 10.60 -6.65
C GLU A 110 -26.98 9.51 -6.17
N LEU A 111 -26.62 8.24 -6.39
CA LEU A 111 -27.43 7.10 -5.96
C LEU A 111 -27.26 6.75 -4.48
N HIS A 112 -26.26 7.30 -3.76
CA HIS A 112 -25.89 6.86 -2.41
C HIS A 112 -26.91 7.28 -1.32
N ARG A 113 -27.69 6.29 -0.86
CA ARG A 113 -28.75 6.44 0.15
C ARG A 113 -28.26 6.20 1.59
N GLY A 114 -27.02 5.73 1.78
CA GLY A 114 -26.42 5.58 3.10
C GLY A 114 -26.38 6.92 3.87
N ARG A 115 -26.78 6.87 5.16
CA ARG A 115 -26.78 8.05 6.05
C ARG A 115 -25.37 8.59 6.31
N TYR A 116 -24.39 7.69 6.37
CA TYR A 116 -22.99 8.00 6.57
C TYR A 116 -22.13 7.30 5.52
N ILE A 117 -20.91 7.79 5.33
CA ILE A 117 -19.81 7.09 4.65
C ILE A 117 -18.76 6.82 5.74
N ASN A 118 -18.19 5.62 5.76
CA ASN A 118 -17.10 5.27 6.66
C ASN A 118 -15.75 5.43 5.95
N GLU A 119 -15.63 4.81 4.77
CA GLU A 119 -14.43 4.85 3.92
C GLU A 119 -14.75 5.48 2.58
N PHE A 120 -13.93 6.43 2.14
CA PHE A 120 -14.01 7.06 0.83
C PHE A 120 -12.62 7.06 0.19
N ARG A 121 -12.39 6.20 -0.80
CA ARG A 121 -11.12 6.10 -1.53
C ARG A 121 -11.29 6.47 -2.99
N ILE A 122 -10.52 7.45 -3.47
CA ILE A 122 -10.36 7.73 -4.90
C ILE A 122 -8.94 7.36 -5.30
N HIS A 123 -8.79 6.46 -6.27
CA HIS A 123 -7.50 6.07 -6.83
C HIS A 123 -7.59 6.02 -8.35
N PHE A 124 -7.22 7.14 -8.99
CA PHE A 124 -7.26 7.33 -10.45
C PHE A 124 -6.36 8.48 -10.92
N ASP A 125 -5.91 8.44 -12.18
CA ASP A 125 -5.15 9.53 -12.80
C ASP A 125 -6.06 10.74 -13.07
N LEU A 126 -6.10 11.69 -12.12
CA LEU A 126 -6.84 12.95 -12.18
C LEU A 126 -5.88 14.13 -11.90
N GLY A 127 -6.21 15.32 -12.41
CA GLY A 127 -5.43 16.54 -12.21
C GLY A 127 -6.31 17.78 -12.00
N ASP A 128 -5.70 18.97 -12.04
CA ASP A 128 -6.41 20.25 -11.85
C ASP A 128 -7.61 20.45 -12.79
N ASN A 129 -7.62 19.86 -13.99
CA ASN A 129 -8.76 19.89 -14.91
C ASN A 129 -10.06 19.28 -14.31
N GLN A 130 -9.94 18.38 -13.34
CA GLN A 130 -11.06 17.69 -12.69
C GLN A 130 -11.37 18.24 -11.28
N LYS A 131 -10.77 19.39 -10.92
CA LYS A 131 -10.82 19.99 -9.57
C LYS A 131 -12.23 20.20 -9.02
N SER A 132 -13.19 20.65 -9.83
CA SER A 132 -14.58 20.87 -9.42
C SER A 132 -15.26 19.58 -8.97
N TYR A 133 -15.11 18.50 -9.74
CA TYR A 133 -15.65 17.18 -9.39
C TYR A 133 -15.04 16.66 -8.09
N ILE A 134 -13.71 16.71 -7.96
CA ILE A 134 -13.01 16.24 -6.76
C ILE A 134 -13.40 17.07 -5.52
N THR A 135 -13.56 18.38 -5.66
CA THR A 135 -14.05 19.27 -4.58
C THR A 135 -15.45 18.85 -4.11
N ASN A 136 -16.37 18.60 -5.05
CA ASN A 136 -17.72 18.15 -4.72
C ASN A 136 -17.72 16.77 -4.04
N TRP A 137 -16.89 15.85 -4.50
CA TRP A 137 -16.74 14.51 -3.93
C TRP A 137 -16.20 14.55 -2.49
N ILE A 138 -15.15 15.33 -2.23
CA ILE A 138 -14.59 15.54 -0.88
C ILE A 138 -15.66 16.15 0.03
N HIS A 139 -16.37 17.20 -0.42
CA HIS A 139 -17.43 17.83 0.37
C HIS A 139 -18.57 16.86 0.68
N THR A 140 -19.00 16.04 -0.29
CA THR A 140 -20.05 15.02 -0.12
C THR A 140 -19.64 13.95 0.89
N ALA A 141 -18.38 13.49 0.85
CA ALA A 141 -17.86 12.50 1.80
C ALA A 141 -17.77 13.07 3.23
N LEU A 142 -17.26 14.29 3.39
CA LEU A 142 -17.17 14.98 4.68
C LEU A 142 -18.55 15.28 5.26
N ALA A 143 -19.50 15.77 4.46
CA ALA A 143 -20.88 16.02 4.90
C ALA A 143 -21.61 14.73 5.34
N LYS A 144 -21.22 13.57 4.83
CA LYS A 144 -21.69 12.24 5.28
C LYS A 144 -20.81 11.63 6.38
N GLY A 145 -19.94 12.41 7.03
CA GLY A 145 -19.19 12.00 8.23
C GLY A 145 -18.10 10.96 7.97
N VAL A 146 -17.38 11.04 6.83
CA VAL A 146 -16.31 10.10 6.50
C VAL A 146 -15.24 10.01 7.59
N GLN A 147 -14.85 8.78 7.93
CA GLN A 147 -13.81 8.49 8.92
C GLN A 147 -12.45 8.24 8.25
N MET A 148 -12.43 7.65 7.07
CA MET A 148 -11.20 7.49 6.26
C MET A 148 -11.38 8.09 4.86
N LEU A 149 -10.60 9.13 4.59
CA LEU A 149 -10.50 9.78 3.28
C LEU A 149 -9.13 9.46 2.66
N GLU A 150 -9.14 8.79 1.51
CA GLU A 150 -7.95 8.56 0.70
C GLU A 150 -8.12 9.16 -0.69
N LEU A 151 -7.21 10.06 -1.07
CA LEU A 151 -7.07 10.61 -2.41
C LEU A 151 -5.71 10.15 -2.96
N ASN A 152 -5.72 9.43 -4.07
CA ASN A 152 -4.52 8.93 -4.72
C ASN A 152 -4.55 9.20 -6.22
N PHE A 153 -3.82 10.23 -6.65
CA PHE A 153 -3.74 10.65 -8.04
C PHE A 153 -2.43 10.23 -8.71
N HIS A 154 -1.90 9.06 -8.31
CA HIS A 154 -0.72 8.48 -8.93
C HIS A 154 -0.93 8.27 -10.44
N ARG A 155 -0.01 8.81 -11.23
CA ARG A 155 -0.02 8.72 -12.69
C ARG A 155 0.81 7.54 -13.18
N PHE A 156 0.12 6.50 -13.62
CA PHE A 156 0.73 5.29 -14.21
C PHE A 156 1.35 5.53 -15.60
N VAL A 157 1.10 6.69 -16.22
CA VAL A 157 1.30 6.95 -17.66
C VAL A 157 2.66 7.60 -17.99
N GLY A 158 3.54 7.81 -17.00
CA GLY A 158 4.97 8.14 -17.20
C GLY A 158 5.34 9.50 -17.82
N ILE A 159 4.39 10.24 -18.41
CA ILE A 159 4.66 11.44 -19.24
C ILE A 159 4.06 12.68 -18.56
N ASN A 160 4.91 13.65 -18.22
CA ASN A 160 4.65 15.00 -17.66
C ASN A 160 3.60 15.13 -16.54
N TRP A 161 4.04 15.37 -15.30
CA TRP A 161 3.19 15.40 -14.11
C TRP A 161 2.08 16.47 -14.23
N LYS A 162 0.83 16.05 -14.48
CA LYS A 162 -0.34 16.88 -14.18
C LYS A 162 -0.47 16.88 -12.66
N GLU A 163 -0.04 17.98 -12.05
CA GLU A 163 -0.22 18.22 -10.63
C GLU A 163 -1.73 18.32 -10.33
N TYR A 164 -2.11 17.84 -9.15
CA TYR A 164 -3.39 18.18 -8.56
C TYR A 164 -3.11 18.96 -7.27
N ARG A 165 -3.48 20.24 -7.26
CA ARG A 165 -3.35 21.08 -6.07
C ARG A 165 -4.61 21.00 -5.24
N PHE A 166 -4.45 20.81 -3.92
CA PHE A 166 -5.59 20.75 -3.03
C PHE A 166 -6.42 22.05 -3.16
N PRO A 167 -7.75 21.98 -3.35
CA PRO A 167 -8.53 23.15 -3.71
C PRO A 167 -8.57 24.18 -2.58
N VAL A 168 -8.09 25.40 -2.85
CA VAL A 168 -8.18 26.54 -1.94
C VAL A 168 -9.64 26.85 -1.59
N GLU A 169 -10.55 26.63 -2.53
CA GLU A 169 -12.00 26.76 -2.38
C GLU A 169 -12.56 25.72 -1.39
N CYS A 170 -12.07 24.47 -1.48
CA CYS A 170 -12.39 23.44 -0.48
C CYS A 170 -11.86 23.85 0.88
N TYR A 171 -10.59 24.25 0.96
CA TYR A 171 -9.94 24.68 2.20
C TYR A 171 -10.68 25.85 2.88
N ASN A 172 -11.05 26.89 2.13
CA ASN A 172 -11.83 28.03 2.62
C ASN A 172 -13.23 27.60 3.08
N THR A 173 -13.87 26.64 2.40
CA THR A 173 -15.16 26.07 2.83
C THR A 173 -15.02 25.32 4.15
N LEU A 174 -13.93 24.54 4.32
CA LEU A 174 -13.65 23.79 5.55
C LEU A 174 -13.30 24.69 6.75
N LYS A 175 -12.72 25.88 6.51
CA LYS A 175 -12.48 26.90 7.55
C LYS A 175 -13.77 27.51 8.13
N SER A 176 -14.91 27.40 7.45
CA SER A 176 -16.19 27.90 7.98
C SER A 176 -16.66 27.11 9.22
N SER A 177 -17.53 27.70 10.04
CA SER A 177 -18.10 27.01 11.22
C SER A 177 -18.82 25.70 10.86
N HIS A 178 -19.47 25.64 9.70
CA HIS A 178 -20.08 24.42 9.16
C HIS A 178 -19.02 23.42 8.69
N GLY A 179 -18.00 23.89 7.97
CA GLY A 179 -16.84 23.10 7.53
C GLY A 179 -16.10 22.42 8.68
N LEU A 180 -15.84 23.16 9.76
CA LEU A 180 -15.26 22.66 11.00
C LEU A 180 -16.15 21.63 11.71
N SER A 181 -17.46 21.59 11.44
CA SER A 181 -18.35 20.58 12.00
C SER A 181 -18.24 19.25 11.25
N ILE A 182 -18.19 19.28 9.91
CA ILE A 182 -18.20 18.07 9.07
C ILE A 182 -16.88 17.29 9.10
N ILE A 183 -15.73 17.96 9.33
CA ILE A 183 -14.43 17.28 9.42
C ILE A 183 -14.19 16.50 10.72
N LYS A 184 -15.03 16.70 11.75
CA LYS A 184 -14.81 16.11 13.09
C LYS A 184 -14.84 14.59 13.12
N SER A 185 -15.47 13.94 12.15
CA SER A 185 -15.53 12.48 12.02
C SER A 185 -14.21 11.85 11.56
N LEU A 186 -13.29 12.64 10.99
CA LEU A 186 -12.13 12.14 10.27
C LEU A 186 -11.09 11.52 11.22
N ARG A 187 -10.80 10.23 11.00
CA ARG A 187 -9.80 9.43 11.72
C ARG A 187 -8.55 9.13 10.89
N SER A 188 -8.67 9.11 9.57
CA SER A 188 -7.59 8.74 8.67
C SER A 188 -7.63 9.60 7.41
N LEU A 189 -6.56 10.36 7.17
CA LEU A 189 -6.37 11.18 5.97
C LEU A 189 -5.14 10.69 5.20
N SER A 190 -5.33 10.32 3.93
CA SER A 190 -4.24 9.91 3.04
C SER A 190 -4.30 10.71 1.75
N LEU A 191 -3.26 11.52 1.50
CA LEU A 191 -3.13 12.42 0.36
C LEU A 191 -1.91 12.00 -0.46
N LYS A 192 -2.13 11.24 -1.53
CA LYS A 192 -1.08 10.67 -2.38
C LYS A 192 -1.11 11.33 -3.76
N PHE A 193 0.00 11.96 -4.14
CA PHE A 193 0.11 12.77 -5.36
C PHE A 193 -0.90 13.93 -5.39
N VAL A 194 -1.23 14.43 -4.20
CA VAL A 194 -2.00 15.66 -3.96
C VAL A 194 -1.02 16.69 -3.42
N ASP A 195 -0.88 17.82 -4.10
CA ASP A 195 -0.01 18.90 -3.67
C ASP A 195 -0.72 19.73 -2.57
N VAL A 196 -0.14 19.70 -1.37
CA VAL A 196 -0.61 20.36 -0.15
C VAL A 196 0.52 21.09 0.53
N ASN A 197 0.26 22.34 0.92
CA ASN A 197 1.20 23.14 1.72
C ASN A 197 1.09 22.80 3.22
N THR A 198 1.99 23.36 4.02
CA THR A 198 2.01 23.23 5.48
C THR A 198 0.67 23.65 6.13
N GLU A 199 0.09 24.78 5.71
CA GLU A 199 -1.15 25.34 6.27
C GLU A 199 -2.35 24.39 6.17
N ILE A 200 -2.50 23.69 5.04
CA ILE A 200 -3.58 22.72 4.80
C ILE A 200 -3.37 21.45 5.64
N VAL A 201 -2.14 20.94 5.72
CA VAL A 201 -1.84 19.72 6.50
C VAL A 201 -2.03 19.99 7.99
N GLU A 202 -1.52 21.10 8.49
CA GLU A 202 -1.67 21.51 9.90
C GLU A 202 -3.12 21.82 10.25
N PHE A 203 -3.90 22.43 9.35
CA PHE A 203 -5.34 22.61 9.56
C PHE A 203 -6.05 21.30 9.89
N PHE A 204 -5.78 20.20 9.17
CA PHE A 204 -6.39 18.90 9.50
C PHE A 204 -5.88 18.34 10.84
N ILE A 205 -4.60 18.51 11.17
CA ILE A 205 -4.04 18.06 12.46
C ILE A 205 -4.72 18.76 13.64
N TYR A 206 -4.89 20.08 13.57
CA TYR A 206 -5.39 20.87 14.69
C TYR A 206 -6.92 20.99 14.77
N ASN A 207 -7.66 20.69 13.68
CA ASN A 207 -9.13 20.81 13.65
C ASN A 207 -9.88 19.46 13.58
N CYS A 208 -9.20 18.33 13.37
CA CYS A 208 -9.81 16.99 13.40
C CYS A 208 -9.48 16.25 14.71
N PRO A 209 -10.34 16.31 15.75
CA PRO A 209 -10.00 15.85 17.11
C PRO A 209 -9.76 14.34 17.25
N TYR A 210 -10.23 13.53 16.29
CA TYR A 210 -10.06 12.08 16.27
C TYR A 210 -9.10 11.59 15.18
N LEU A 211 -8.27 12.47 14.58
CA LEU A 211 -7.34 12.10 13.53
C LEU A 211 -6.21 11.22 14.07
N GLU A 212 -6.30 9.92 13.81
CA GLU A 212 -5.34 8.89 14.24
C GLU A 212 -4.27 8.60 13.18
N ARG A 213 -4.56 8.84 11.89
CA ARG A 213 -3.66 8.53 10.76
C ARG A 213 -3.57 9.71 9.79
N LEU A 214 -2.35 10.12 9.47
CA LEU A 214 -2.06 11.12 8.45
C LEU A 214 -0.95 10.62 7.52
N SER A 215 -1.22 10.61 6.21
CA SER A 215 -0.25 10.27 5.18
C SER A 215 -0.24 11.34 4.09
N VAL A 216 0.94 11.88 3.79
CA VAL A 216 1.18 12.82 2.69
C VAL A 216 2.30 12.25 1.81
N PHE A 217 1.96 11.92 0.56
CA PHE A 217 2.89 11.37 -0.43
C PHE A 217 3.01 12.30 -1.63
N GLY A 218 4.22 12.73 -1.97
CA GLY A 218 4.52 13.40 -3.24
C GLY A 218 4.11 14.88 -3.33
N SER A 219 3.85 15.55 -2.21
CA SER A 219 3.59 17.00 -2.20
C SER A 219 4.85 17.79 -2.56
N LYS A 220 4.68 18.89 -3.30
CA LYS A 220 5.77 19.80 -3.69
C LYS A 220 5.78 21.09 -2.87
N THR A 221 4.62 21.51 -2.36
CA THR A 221 4.43 22.74 -1.59
C THR A 221 4.55 22.54 -0.07
N LEU A 222 4.70 21.29 0.41
CA LEU A 222 4.99 21.00 1.81
C LEU A 222 6.46 21.31 2.13
N LEU A 223 6.71 22.47 2.74
CA LEU A 223 8.07 22.96 3.06
C LEU A 223 8.50 22.63 4.50
N SER A 224 7.55 22.61 5.44
CA SER A 224 7.75 22.20 6.83
C SER A 224 6.49 21.51 7.37
N LEU A 225 6.61 20.82 8.50
CA LEU A 225 5.45 20.32 9.25
C LEU A 225 5.71 20.36 10.76
N LYS A 226 4.79 20.98 11.52
CA LYS A 226 4.77 20.93 12.98
C LYS A 226 3.59 20.09 13.48
N VAL A 227 3.89 19.02 14.22
CA VAL A 227 2.92 18.14 14.87
C VAL A 227 3.13 18.22 16.39
N ALA A 228 2.68 19.31 17.01
CA ALA A 228 2.93 19.58 18.43
C ALA A 228 1.68 20.08 19.15
N GLY A 229 1.26 19.38 20.21
CA GLY A 229 0.11 19.80 21.03
C GLY A 229 -0.48 18.66 21.87
N SER A 230 -0.97 18.99 23.07
CA SER A 230 -1.54 18.02 24.01
C SER A 230 -2.88 17.42 23.56
N SER A 231 -3.58 18.06 22.62
CA SER A 231 -4.85 17.60 22.05
C SER A 231 -4.71 16.64 20.86
N ILE A 232 -3.48 16.39 20.38
CA ILE A 232 -3.23 15.59 19.18
C ILE A 232 -3.37 14.09 19.49
N GLN A 233 -4.30 13.42 18.81
CA GLN A 233 -4.54 11.96 18.92
C GLN A 233 -3.85 11.15 17.79
N LEU A 234 -2.90 11.75 17.08
CA LEU A 234 -2.26 11.17 15.91
C LEU A 234 -1.34 9.99 16.28
N LYS A 235 -1.75 8.78 15.88
CA LYS A 235 -1.03 7.53 16.14
C LYS A 235 -0.04 7.17 15.03
N HIS A 236 -0.29 7.57 13.78
CA HIS A 236 0.60 7.28 12.66
C HIS A 236 0.78 8.49 11.74
N LEU A 237 2.03 8.79 11.40
CA LEU A 237 2.43 9.87 10.49
C LEU A 237 3.33 9.31 9.38
N ASP A 238 2.94 9.46 8.12
CA ASP A 238 3.70 9.02 6.94
C ASP A 238 3.93 10.19 5.97
N ILE A 239 5.17 10.68 5.89
CA ILE A 239 5.61 11.74 4.97
C ILE A 239 6.54 11.11 3.94
N ASN A 240 6.16 11.15 2.67
CA ASN A 240 6.81 10.34 1.65
C ASN A 240 7.01 11.10 0.34
N CYS A 241 8.19 11.00 -0.28
CA CYS A 241 8.53 11.64 -1.55
C CYS A 241 8.18 13.15 -1.64
N CYS A 242 8.12 13.85 -0.51
CA CYS A 242 7.89 15.30 -0.47
C CYS A 242 9.23 15.99 -0.72
N HIS A 243 9.51 16.36 -1.98
CA HIS A 243 10.86 16.68 -2.42
C HIS A 243 11.44 18.01 -1.92
N TYR A 244 10.60 18.92 -1.40
CA TYR A 244 11.00 20.26 -0.96
C TYR A 244 10.83 20.52 0.53
N ILE A 245 10.46 19.48 1.31
CA ILE A 245 10.37 19.58 2.77
C ILE A 245 11.76 19.76 3.38
N LYS A 246 11.88 20.67 4.35
CA LYS A 246 13.14 21.06 5.00
C LYS A 246 13.17 20.75 6.48
N GLU A 247 12.01 20.74 7.13
CA GLU A 247 11.89 20.64 8.59
C GLU A 247 10.64 19.88 9.01
N VAL A 248 10.78 19.01 10.01
CA VAL A 248 9.68 18.28 10.64
C VAL A 248 9.87 18.33 12.16
N GLU A 249 8.88 18.86 12.88
CA GLU A 249 8.84 18.90 14.34
C GLU A 249 7.70 18.00 14.84
N ILE A 250 8.03 17.09 15.76
CA ILE A 250 7.09 16.11 16.33
C ILE A 250 7.14 16.19 17.86
N SER A 251 5.98 16.49 18.46
CA SER A 251 5.72 16.43 19.90
C SER A 251 4.29 15.93 20.13
N ALA A 252 4.12 14.62 20.04
CA ALA A 252 2.83 13.94 20.06
C ALA A 252 2.89 12.67 20.93
N SER A 253 2.35 12.73 22.13
CA SER A 253 2.43 11.63 23.11
C SER A 253 1.66 10.37 22.71
N SER A 254 0.73 10.49 21.75
CA SER A 254 -0.09 9.43 21.19
C SER A 254 0.53 8.71 19.99
N LEU A 255 1.70 9.15 19.51
CA LEU A 255 2.31 8.65 18.27
C LEU A 255 2.92 7.26 18.47
N LEU A 256 2.43 6.28 17.70
CA LEU A 256 2.90 4.89 17.67
C LEU A 256 3.86 4.63 16.51
N SER A 257 3.64 5.30 15.37
CA SER A 257 4.39 5.06 14.14
C SER A 257 4.77 6.34 13.42
N PHE A 258 6.05 6.45 13.05
CA PHE A 258 6.59 7.54 12.25
C PHE A 258 7.31 7.03 11.01
N LYS A 259 6.92 7.55 9.84
CA LYS A 259 7.49 7.21 8.55
C LYS A 259 7.88 8.46 7.78
N TYR A 260 9.14 8.50 7.34
CA TYR A 260 9.72 9.58 6.57
C TYR A 260 10.63 9.03 5.46
N TYR A 261 10.21 9.15 4.20
CA TYR A 261 11.10 8.92 3.05
C TYR A 261 11.19 10.19 2.20
N GLY A 262 12.32 10.88 2.23
CA GLY A 262 12.46 12.18 1.58
C GLY A 262 13.90 12.64 1.42
N PRO A 263 14.13 13.94 1.16
CA PRO A 263 15.46 14.56 1.20
C PRO A 263 16.00 14.68 2.64
N GLN A 264 17.20 15.24 2.80
CA GLN A 264 17.74 15.58 4.11
C GLN A 264 16.93 16.72 4.74
N ILE A 265 16.50 16.55 6.00
CA ILE A 265 15.73 17.54 6.75
C ILE A 265 16.39 17.84 8.11
N LYS A 266 15.96 18.95 8.72
CA LYS A 266 15.99 19.14 10.17
C LYS A 266 14.83 18.36 10.79
N LEU A 267 15.13 17.32 11.55
CA LEU A 267 14.12 16.52 12.24
C LEU A 267 14.25 16.78 13.74
N HIS A 268 13.16 17.22 14.37
CA HIS A 268 13.07 17.43 15.82
C HIS A 268 11.97 16.52 16.37
N VAL A 269 12.33 15.61 17.29
CA VAL A 269 11.38 14.65 17.88
C VAL A 269 11.53 14.67 19.40
N GLN A 270 10.43 15.00 20.09
CA GLN A 270 10.34 15.07 21.54
C GLN A 270 9.00 14.48 21.99
N ASN A 271 8.88 14.06 23.25
CA ASN A 271 7.61 13.61 23.85
C ASN A 271 6.82 12.58 23.01
N VAL A 272 7.49 11.54 22.48
CA VAL A 272 6.87 10.40 21.76
C VAL A 272 7.07 9.07 22.51
N PRO A 273 6.65 8.94 23.79
CA PRO A 273 6.94 7.76 24.62
C PRO A 273 6.30 6.46 24.12
N LEU A 274 5.32 6.52 23.20
CA LEU A 274 4.64 5.35 22.65
C LEU A 274 5.14 4.94 21.25
N LEU A 275 6.22 5.53 20.75
CA LEU A 275 6.76 5.22 19.42
C LEU A 275 7.32 3.79 19.37
N LEU A 276 6.76 2.93 18.51
CA LEU A 276 7.13 1.52 18.33
C LEU A 276 7.64 1.22 16.91
N ASP A 277 7.07 1.88 15.90
CA ASP A 277 7.36 1.62 14.49
C ASP A 277 8.01 2.84 13.81
N VAL A 278 9.26 2.72 13.40
CA VAL A 278 9.97 3.79 12.66
C VAL A 278 10.30 3.34 11.24
N SER A 279 10.11 4.22 10.26
CA SER A 279 10.38 3.95 8.85
C SER A 279 11.06 5.14 8.18
N ILE A 280 12.39 5.21 8.19
CA ILE A 280 13.15 6.41 7.80
C ILE A 280 14.17 6.17 6.68
N GLY A 281 14.50 7.21 5.93
CA GLY A 281 15.59 7.22 4.95
C GLY A 281 15.26 8.08 3.73
N GLY A 282 15.96 7.84 2.61
CA GLY A 282 15.80 8.72 1.46
C GLY A 282 16.53 8.28 0.19
N ARG A 283 16.72 9.23 -0.70
CA ARG A 283 17.58 9.17 -1.89
C ARG A 283 18.36 10.47 -1.97
N TYR A 284 19.45 10.48 -2.74
CA TYR A 284 20.22 11.69 -3.02
C TYR A 284 20.88 12.29 -1.75
N ASP A 285 21.92 11.61 -1.26
CA ASP A 285 22.86 12.15 -0.26
C ASP A 285 22.28 12.35 1.17
N VAL A 286 21.22 11.60 1.52
CA VAL A 286 20.59 11.61 2.86
C VAL A 286 21.43 10.82 3.86
N GLN A 287 21.95 11.51 4.88
CA GLN A 287 22.73 10.86 5.92
C GLN A 287 21.79 10.28 6.99
N LEU A 288 21.65 8.95 7.04
CA LEU A 288 20.79 8.27 8.01
C LEU A 288 21.06 8.68 9.46
N LYS A 289 22.32 8.95 9.81
CA LYS A 289 22.70 9.47 11.13
C LYS A 289 21.87 10.71 11.52
N ASN A 290 21.70 11.66 10.60
CA ASN A 290 20.95 12.89 10.86
C ASN A 290 19.43 12.65 11.02
N LEU A 291 18.91 11.49 10.62
CA LEU A 291 17.52 11.06 10.86
C LEU A 291 17.38 10.15 12.09
N ILE A 292 18.45 9.46 12.49
CA ILE A 292 18.51 8.56 13.66
C ILE A 292 18.82 9.33 14.94
N ASP A 293 19.78 10.26 14.91
CA ASP A 293 20.22 11.02 16.10
C ASP A 293 19.04 11.75 16.81
N PRO A 294 18.06 12.38 16.12
CA PRO A 294 16.90 12.99 16.78
C PRO A 294 15.96 12.01 17.50
N ILE A 295 15.96 10.74 17.11
CA ILE A 295 15.13 9.68 17.69
C ILE A 295 15.92 8.70 18.58
N ILE A 296 17.22 8.96 18.81
CA ILE A 296 18.15 8.01 19.46
C ILE A 296 17.64 7.53 20.84
N GLN A 297 17.04 8.43 21.61
CA GLN A 297 16.45 8.16 22.92
C GLN A 297 15.23 7.21 22.90
N TYR A 298 14.57 7.07 21.74
CA TYR A 298 13.40 6.22 21.55
C TYR A 298 13.74 4.88 20.87
N LEU A 299 15.00 4.65 20.44
CA LEU A 299 15.39 3.43 19.74
C LEU A 299 15.22 2.17 20.60
N SER A 300 15.47 2.27 21.90
CA SER A 300 15.44 1.13 22.84
C SER A 300 14.04 0.52 23.03
N GLN A 301 12.99 1.25 22.67
CA GLN A 301 11.59 0.81 22.76
C GLN A 301 10.98 0.34 21.43
N LEU A 302 11.65 0.54 20.30
CA LEU A 302 11.11 0.17 18.99
C LEU A 302 10.92 -1.34 18.85
N GLU A 303 9.83 -1.73 18.19
CA GLU A 303 9.54 -3.10 17.78
C GLU A 303 9.83 -3.32 16.29
N THR A 304 9.58 -2.30 15.45
CA THR A 304 9.83 -2.32 13.99
C THR A 304 10.69 -1.14 13.54
N LEU A 305 11.67 -1.41 12.68
CA LEU A 305 12.51 -0.41 12.03
C LEU A 305 12.65 -0.70 10.53
N GLU A 306 12.12 0.17 9.67
CA GLU A 306 12.39 0.16 8.22
C GLU A 306 13.38 1.26 7.84
N LEU A 307 14.49 0.89 7.21
CA LEU A 307 15.47 1.83 6.67
C LEU A 307 15.45 1.83 5.14
N LEU A 308 15.24 3.00 4.53
CA LEU A 308 15.42 3.22 3.11
C LEU A 308 16.88 3.62 2.83
N LEU A 309 17.65 2.70 2.23
CA LEU A 309 19.09 2.82 1.96
C LEU A 309 19.32 3.07 0.47
N ASP A 310 20.05 4.13 0.09
CA ASP A 310 20.47 4.39 -1.30
C ASP A 310 21.97 4.15 -1.44
N LEU A 311 22.34 2.87 -1.58
CA LEU A 311 23.74 2.44 -1.55
C LEU A 311 24.60 3.06 -2.66
N LYS A 312 23.98 3.67 -3.68
CA LYS A 312 24.65 4.31 -4.81
C LYS A 312 25.70 5.36 -4.41
N LYS A 313 25.55 5.96 -3.23
CA LYS A 313 26.46 7.00 -2.72
C LYS A 313 26.83 6.87 -1.24
N ASP A 314 26.08 6.10 -0.45
CA ASP A 314 26.25 6.14 1.00
C ASP A 314 27.48 5.36 1.50
N ARG A 315 28.42 6.06 2.14
CA ARG A 315 29.26 5.47 3.19
C ARG A 315 28.46 5.42 4.48
N ILE A 316 27.52 4.47 4.58
CA ILE A 316 26.64 4.42 5.75
C ILE A 316 27.47 4.16 7.01
N GLN A 317 27.51 5.14 7.90
CA GLN A 317 27.99 5.00 9.27
C GLN A 317 26.77 4.96 10.19
N PHE A 318 26.63 3.86 10.92
CA PHE A 318 25.61 3.73 11.96
C PHE A 318 26.21 4.17 13.30
N PRO A 319 25.51 5.02 14.09
CA PRO A 319 25.93 5.26 15.47
C PRO A 319 25.93 3.94 16.26
N HIS A 320 26.71 3.88 17.34
CA HIS A 320 26.75 2.70 18.21
C HIS A 320 25.59 2.79 19.21
N PHE A 321 24.61 1.91 19.06
CA PHE A 321 23.41 1.82 19.90
C PHE A 321 22.92 0.38 19.94
N GLU A 322 22.04 0.05 20.91
CA GLU A 322 21.37 -1.23 21.00
C GLU A 322 19.86 -1.09 20.74
N LEU A 323 19.27 -2.12 20.15
CA LEU A 323 17.85 -2.25 19.82
C LEU A 323 17.25 -3.48 20.53
N PRO A 324 17.20 -3.51 21.87
CA PRO A 324 16.85 -4.71 22.65
C PRO A 324 15.40 -5.17 22.47
N LYS A 325 14.46 -4.27 22.16
CA LYS A 325 13.07 -4.64 21.90
C LYS A 325 12.77 -4.95 20.43
N LEU A 326 13.67 -4.64 19.49
CA LEU A 326 13.35 -4.75 18.08
C LEU A 326 13.10 -6.21 17.67
N ARG A 327 11.92 -6.45 17.11
CA ARG A 327 11.48 -7.76 16.61
C ARG A 327 11.58 -7.85 15.11
N HIS A 328 11.37 -6.75 14.39
CA HIS A 328 11.36 -6.73 12.93
C HIS A 328 12.25 -5.62 12.36
N LEU A 329 13.30 -6.00 11.64
CA LEU A 329 14.16 -5.10 10.87
C LEU A 329 13.85 -5.23 9.38
N ILE A 330 13.62 -4.10 8.72
CA ILE A 330 13.32 -4.03 7.29
C ILE A 330 14.36 -3.14 6.61
N PHE A 331 15.07 -3.64 5.60
CA PHE A 331 15.89 -2.82 4.73
C PHE A 331 15.23 -2.68 3.37
N LYS A 332 14.88 -1.45 3.00
CA LYS A 332 14.42 -1.10 1.65
C LYS A 332 15.60 -0.52 0.90
N VAL A 333 16.20 -1.33 0.03
CA VAL A 333 17.52 -1.05 -0.53
C VAL A 333 17.41 -0.68 -2.00
N ILE A 334 17.93 0.50 -2.35
CA ILE A 334 18.18 0.92 -3.73
C ILE A 334 19.67 0.74 -3.98
N ALA A 335 20.03 -0.05 -5.00
CA ALA A 335 21.42 -0.39 -5.30
C ALA A 335 21.73 -0.39 -6.80
N SER A 336 22.95 0.04 -7.14
CA SER A 336 23.66 -0.33 -8.38
C SER A 336 24.66 -1.46 -8.12
N ASP A 337 25.28 -1.95 -9.18
CA ASP A 337 25.90 -3.28 -9.25
C ASP A 337 27.18 -3.46 -8.41
N HIS A 338 27.78 -2.37 -7.93
CA HIS A 338 29.04 -2.40 -7.18
C HIS A 338 28.86 -2.34 -5.64
N HIS A 339 27.64 -2.14 -5.13
CA HIS A 339 27.43 -1.87 -3.70
C HIS A 339 27.07 -3.13 -2.91
N ASN A 340 27.72 -3.33 -1.77
CA ASN A 340 27.41 -4.41 -0.84
C ASN A 340 26.66 -3.89 0.41
N LEU A 341 26.15 -4.83 1.21
CA LEU A 341 25.42 -4.54 2.44
C LEU A 341 26.25 -4.86 3.70
N LEU A 342 27.59 -4.87 3.60
CA LEU A 342 28.47 -5.26 4.71
C LEU A 342 28.27 -4.35 5.94
N ASN A 343 28.19 -3.03 5.75
CA ASN A 343 27.93 -2.08 6.84
C ASN A 343 26.60 -2.34 7.54
N SER A 344 25.60 -2.89 6.82
CA SER A 344 24.28 -3.17 7.40
C SER A 344 24.32 -4.28 8.46
N THR A 345 25.37 -5.12 8.49
CA THR A 345 25.60 -6.08 9.58
C THR A 345 25.79 -5.41 10.94
N GLN A 346 26.22 -4.14 11.00
CA GLN A 346 26.35 -3.40 12.26
C GLN A 346 24.99 -3.16 12.93
N ILE A 347 23.95 -2.84 12.16
CA ILE A 347 22.58 -2.76 12.70
C ILE A 347 22.06 -4.15 13.06
N ILE A 348 22.30 -5.18 12.23
CA ILE A 348 21.84 -6.53 12.56
C ILE A 348 22.44 -6.98 13.91
N LYS A 349 23.72 -6.66 14.18
CA LYS A 349 24.39 -6.85 15.47
C LYS A 349 23.78 -6.05 16.62
N ALA A 350 23.29 -4.84 16.36
CA ALA A 350 22.61 -4.01 17.34
C ALA A 350 21.24 -4.55 17.77
N CYS A 351 20.67 -5.55 17.06
CA CYS A 351 19.36 -6.13 17.32
C CYS A 351 19.46 -7.54 17.94
N PRO A 352 19.85 -7.70 19.21
CA PRO A 352 20.13 -9.02 19.81
C PRO A 352 18.93 -9.97 19.74
N PHE A 353 17.70 -9.45 19.89
CA PHE A 353 16.47 -10.23 19.88
C PHE A 353 15.68 -10.10 18.56
N LEU A 354 16.36 -9.91 17.43
CA LEU A 354 15.73 -9.82 16.12
C LEU A 354 15.02 -11.11 15.74
N HIS A 355 13.69 -11.08 15.56
CA HIS A 355 12.89 -12.27 15.20
C HIS A 355 12.67 -12.40 13.68
N LYS A 356 12.48 -11.27 13.00
CA LYS A 356 12.24 -11.19 11.55
C LYS A 356 13.15 -10.17 10.88
N PHE A 357 13.73 -10.55 9.75
CA PHE A 357 14.43 -9.65 8.84
C PHE A 357 13.74 -9.63 7.47
N THR A 358 13.50 -8.44 6.89
CA THR A 358 12.96 -8.29 5.54
C THR A 358 13.85 -7.41 4.66
N LEU A 359 14.36 -7.93 3.54
CA LEU A 359 15.03 -7.14 2.50
C LEU A 359 14.06 -6.85 1.35
N LYS A 360 13.74 -5.58 1.12
CA LYS A 360 13.01 -5.08 -0.05
C LYS A 360 14.02 -4.50 -1.05
N LEU A 361 14.53 -5.33 -1.98
CA LEU A 361 15.60 -4.94 -2.90
C LEU A 361 15.06 -4.33 -4.20
N ILE A 362 15.66 -3.21 -4.59
CA ILE A 362 15.41 -2.48 -5.84
C ILE A 362 16.76 -2.28 -6.53
N CYS A 363 17.08 -3.07 -7.56
CA CYS A 363 18.43 -3.13 -8.12
C CYS A 363 18.47 -3.01 -9.66
N GLY A 364 19.22 -2.00 -10.17
CA GLY A 364 19.64 -1.91 -11.58
C GLY A 364 20.62 -3.03 -11.93
N GLY A 365 20.76 -3.43 -13.20
CA GLY A 365 21.37 -4.73 -13.57
C GLY A 365 22.81 -4.73 -14.07
N GLY A 366 23.58 -5.72 -13.64
CA GLY A 366 24.98 -5.97 -13.98
C GLY A 366 25.52 -7.29 -13.38
N LYS A 367 26.79 -7.61 -13.62
CA LYS A 367 27.51 -8.77 -13.06
C LYS A 367 28.51 -8.31 -12.00
N ARG A 368 28.68 -9.08 -10.92
CA ARG A 368 29.73 -8.88 -9.90
C ARG A 368 30.11 -10.19 -9.19
N GLU A 369 31.14 -10.10 -8.36
CA GLU A 369 31.61 -11.16 -7.47
C GLU A 369 30.85 -11.18 -6.12
N LEU A 370 31.05 -12.25 -5.35
CA LEU A 370 30.45 -12.45 -4.02
C LEU A 370 31.40 -11.91 -2.93
N HIS A 371 30.87 -11.24 -1.91
CA HIS A 371 31.63 -10.87 -0.72
C HIS A 371 31.26 -11.75 0.48
N GLU A 372 32.26 -12.09 1.31
CA GLU A 372 32.02 -12.73 2.60
C GLU A 372 31.57 -11.70 3.64
N PHE A 373 30.60 -12.11 4.47
CA PHE A 373 30.06 -11.29 5.55
C PHE A 373 30.70 -11.70 6.89
N PRO A 374 31.01 -10.75 7.79
CA PRO A 374 31.62 -11.07 9.08
C PRO A 374 30.67 -11.92 9.93
N LYS A 375 31.13 -13.12 10.32
CA LYS A 375 30.34 -14.06 11.13
C LYS A 375 29.86 -13.40 12.44
N CYS A 376 28.63 -13.70 12.81
CA CYS A 376 27.96 -13.18 13.99
C CYS A 376 26.75 -14.07 14.31
N PRO A 377 26.65 -14.69 15.49
CA PRO A 377 25.45 -15.43 15.88
C PRO A 377 24.18 -14.55 15.79
N LEU A 378 23.12 -15.09 15.21
CA LEU A 378 21.78 -14.47 15.10
C LEU A 378 20.76 -15.39 15.78
N GLU A 379 20.92 -15.58 17.08
CA GLU A 379 20.30 -16.67 17.84
C GLU A 379 18.77 -16.60 17.92
N HIS A 380 18.17 -15.42 17.75
CA HIS A 380 16.73 -15.23 17.81
C HIS A 380 16.05 -15.11 16.42
N LEU A 381 16.82 -15.11 15.33
CA LEU A 381 16.29 -14.85 13.98
C LEU A 381 15.57 -16.08 13.41
N LYS A 382 14.23 -16.03 13.42
CA LYS A 382 13.34 -17.12 12.96
C LYS A 382 12.91 -16.98 11.50
N VAL A 383 12.73 -15.75 11.02
CA VAL A 383 12.19 -15.49 9.67
C VAL A 383 13.05 -14.51 8.88
N VAL A 384 13.46 -14.90 7.68
CA VAL A 384 14.11 -14.02 6.70
C VAL A 384 13.23 -13.92 5.46
N GLU A 385 12.99 -12.71 4.98
CA GLU A 385 12.11 -12.43 3.83
C GLU A 385 12.83 -11.56 2.79
N PHE A 386 12.92 -12.05 1.56
CA PHE A 386 13.48 -11.32 0.42
C PHE A 386 12.36 -10.93 -0.54
N ILE A 387 12.13 -9.64 -0.75
CA ILE A 387 11.16 -9.07 -1.70
C ILE A 387 11.93 -8.38 -2.82
N GLY A 388 11.61 -8.71 -4.07
CA GLY A 388 12.39 -8.31 -5.25
C GLY A 388 13.56 -9.24 -5.55
N PHE A 389 13.57 -10.46 -5.00
CA PHE A 389 14.66 -11.41 -5.19
C PHE A 389 14.81 -11.80 -6.67
N VAL A 390 16.01 -11.62 -7.23
CA VAL A 390 16.33 -12.05 -8.60
C VAL A 390 17.42 -13.14 -8.62
N GLY A 391 17.96 -13.51 -7.45
CA GLY A 391 19.08 -14.45 -7.33
C GLY A 391 20.38 -13.85 -7.85
N ARG A 392 20.62 -12.58 -7.53
CA ARG A 392 21.87 -11.86 -7.81
C ARG A 392 22.89 -12.12 -6.68
N PRO A 393 24.18 -11.77 -6.87
CA PRO A 393 25.20 -11.90 -5.82
C PRO A 393 24.76 -11.34 -4.47
N ILE A 394 24.26 -10.09 -4.43
CA ILE A 394 23.75 -9.46 -3.20
C ILE A 394 22.57 -10.20 -2.53
N ASP A 395 21.69 -10.85 -3.31
CA ASP A 395 20.60 -11.68 -2.77
C ASP A 395 21.17 -12.94 -2.11
N LEU A 396 22.14 -13.58 -2.78
CA LEU A 396 22.73 -14.85 -2.37
C LEU A 396 23.70 -14.70 -1.20
N GLU A 397 24.51 -13.64 -1.17
CA GLU A 397 25.42 -13.31 -0.07
C GLU A 397 24.65 -13.18 1.25
N LEU A 398 23.59 -12.37 1.27
CA LEU A 398 22.76 -12.22 2.46
C LEU A 398 22.00 -13.51 2.81
N ALA A 399 21.47 -14.23 1.81
CA ALA A 399 20.83 -15.51 2.07
C ALA A 399 21.79 -16.53 2.70
N PHE A 400 23.02 -16.64 2.20
CA PHE A 400 24.05 -17.51 2.78
C PHE A 400 24.50 -17.03 4.16
N TYR A 401 24.72 -15.72 4.35
CA TYR A 401 25.01 -15.13 5.65
C TYR A 401 23.96 -15.53 6.69
N PHE A 402 22.67 -15.36 6.41
CA PHE A 402 21.63 -15.77 7.35
C PHE A 402 21.57 -17.28 7.58
N LEU A 403 21.72 -18.11 6.52
CA LEU A 403 21.73 -19.58 6.67
C LEU A 403 22.92 -20.11 7.48
N GLU A 404 24.05 -19.39 7.49
CA GLU A 404 25.26 -19.77 8.23
C GLU A 404 25.30 -19.22 9.66
N ASN A 405 24.51 -18.18 9.97
CA ASN A 405 24.60 -17.44 11.23
C ASN A 405 23.33 -17.48 12.10
N ALA A 406 22.15 -17.76 11.54
CA ALA A 406 20.89 -17.86 12.28
C ALA A 406 20.56 -19.32 12.61
N SER A 407 20.99 -19.77 13.79
CA SER A 407 20.80 -21.16 14.26
C SER A 407 19.32 -21.53 14.48
N MET A 408 18.48 -20.57 14.85
CA MET A 408 17.03 -20.75 15.08
C MET A 408 16.16 -20.38 13.85
N LEU A 409 16.74 -20.32 12.65
CA LEU A 409 16.00 -19.94 11.44
C LEU A 409 14.96 -21.01 11.09
N GLU A 410 13.68 -20.67 11.20
CA GLU A 410 12.56 -21.54 10.85
C GLU A 410 12.17 -21.40 9.37
N LYS A 411 12.30 -20.19 8.81
CA LYS A 411 11.68 -19.84 7.53
C LYS A 411 12.50 -18.84 6.72
N MET A 412 12.70 -19.15 5.44
CA MET A 412 13.22 -18.21 4.45
C MET A 412 12.17 -18.02 3.35
N ILE A 413 11.65 -16.80 3.22
CA ILE A 413 10.62 -16.42 2.24
C ILE A 413 11.30 -15.68 1.09
N VAL A 414 11.01 -16.10 -0.14
CA VAL A 414 11.55 -15.48 -1.35
C VAL A 414 10.40 -15.07 -2.27
N ASN A 415 10.18 -13.76 -2.37
CA ASN A 415 9.22 -13.14 -3.25
C ASN A 415 9.96 -12.45 -4.42
N PRO A 416 9.82 -12.94 -5.66
CA PRO A 416 10.50 -12.36 -6.82
C PRO A 416 9.79 -11.10 -7.37
N THR A 417 8.66 -10.69 -6.81
CA THR A 417 7.96 -9.46 -7.19
C THR A 417 8.75 -8.24 -6.71
N CYS A 418 9.02 -7.33 -7.65
CA CYS A 418 9.67 -6.04 -7.39
C CYS A 418 8.89 -5.27 -6.29
N PRO A 419 9.56 -4.66 -5.28
CA PRO A 419 8.88 -3.92 -4.21
C PRO A 419 7.95 -2.79 -4.67
N PHE A 420 8.13 -2.24 -5.88
CA PHE A 420 7.22 -1.26 -6.47
C PHE A 420 5.91 -1.84 -7.00
N LEU A 421 5.84 -3.16 -7.22
CA LEU A 421 4.67 -3.86 -7.76
C LEU A 421 3.86 -4.59 -6.69
N MET A 422 4.35 -4.67 -5.45
CA MET A 422 3.63 -5.22 -4.30
C MET A 422 2.35 -4.41 -4.02
N GLY A 423 1.22 -5.10 -3.80
CA GLY A 423 -0.10 -4.47 -3.66
C GLY A 423 -0.66 -3.88 -4.95
N SER A 424 0.06 -3.99 -6.08
CA SER A 424 -0.43 -3.55 -7.39
C SER A 424 -1.03 -4.73 -8.16
N TYR A 425 -1.79 -4.43 -9.22
CA TYR A 425 -2.32 -5.45 -10.14
C TYR A 425 -1.22 -6.35 -10.74
N PHE A 426 0.01 -5.83 -10.89
CA PHE A 426 1.18 -6.51 -11.45
C PHE A 426 1.91 -7.42 -10.45
N GLU A 427 1.47 -7.47 -9.19
CA GLU A 427 2.04 -8.37 -8.17
C GLU A 427 2.04 -9.83 -8.64
N PHE A 428 0.97 -10.24 -9.34
CA PHE A 428 0.77 -11.62 -9.79
C PHE A 428 1.17 -11.87 -11.25
N GLU A 429 1.57 -10.84 -12.01
CA GLU A 429 2.02 -11.04 -13.41
C GLU A 429 3.31 -11.85 -13.47
N ASN A 430 3.32 -12.93 -14.25
CA ASN A 430 4.43 -13.88 -14.31
C ASN A 430 5.46 -13.48 -15.38
N SER A 431 6.32 -12.51 -15.07
CA SER A 431 7.40 -12.08 -15.97
C SER A 431 8.54 -13.12 -16.07
N GLU A 432 9.30 -13.08 -17.17
CA GLU A 432 10.50 -13.91 -17.36
C GLU A 432 11.49 -13.75 -16.22
N SER A 433 11.64 -12.54 -15.67
CA SER A 433 12.48 -12.27 -14.50
C SER A 433 12.01 -13.02 -13.26
N LYS A 434 10.69 -13.10 -12.99
CA LYS A 434 10.15 -13.92 -11.87
C LYS A 434 10.41 -15.41 -12.12
N GLN A 435 10.29 -15.89 -13.35
CA GLN A 435 10.61 -17.28 -13.70
C GLN A 435 12.10 -17.59 -13.53
N ALA A 436 12.99 -16.68 -13.96
CA ALA A 436 14.43 -16.81 -13.79
C ALA A 436 14.85 -16.79 -12.31
N ALA A 437 14.24 -15.91 -11.51
CA ALA A 437 14.41 -15.88 -10.06
C ALA A 437 14.00 -17.23 -9.43
N ARG A 438 12.79 -17.73 -9.72
CA ARG A 438 12.30 -19.04 -9.26
C ARG A 438 13.22 -20.21 -9.68
N LYS A 439 13.85 -20.16 -10.86
CA LYS A 439 14.90 -21.12 -11.27
C LYS A 439 16.17 -21.01 -10.41
N ARG A 440 16.64 -19.79 -10.11
CA ARG A 440 17.83 -19.54 -9.27
C ARG A 440 17.62 -19.94 -7.80
N VAL A 441 16.42 -19.80 -7.26
CA VAL A 441 16.09 -20.30 -5.89
C VAL A 441 16.34 -21.80 -5.74
N LYS A 442 16.30 -22.60 -6.83
CA LYS A 442 16.70 -24.03 -6.78
C LYS A 442 18.18 -24.24 -6.41
N GLN A 443 19.05 -23.27 -6.68
CA GLN A 443 20.46 -23.30 -6.26
C GLN A 443 20.56 -23.04 -4.75
N LEU A 444 19.86 -22.01 -4.25
CA LEU A 444 19.77 -21.69 -2.82
C LEU A 444 19.26 -22.89 -2.02
N LYS A 445 18.21 -23.59 -2.49
CA LYS A 445 17.65 -24.79 -1.86
C LYS A 445 18.67 -25.89 -1.55
N LYS A 446 19.80 -25.98 -2.28
CA LYS A 446 20.87 -26.96 -2.01
C LYS A 446 21.68 -26.65 -0.73
N ARG A 447 21.71 -25.39 -0.27
CA ARG A 447 22.44 -24.94 0.93
C ARG A 447 21.53 -24.68 2.13
N VAL A 448 20.21 -24.85 1.99
CA VAL A 448 19.25 -24.66 3.10
C VAL A 448 19.34 -25.86 4.07
N PRO A 449 19.57 -25.65 5.39
CA PRO A 449 19.62 -26.73 6.37
C PRO A 449 18.29 -27.49 6.50
N ARG A 450 18.36 -28.76 6.95
CA ARG A 450 17.22 -29.70 6.94
C ARG A 450 16.01 -29.31 7.82
N GLY A 451 16.10 -28.25 8.62
CA GLY A 451 14.98 -27.71 9.42
C GLY A 451 14.33 -26.43 8.87
N VAL A 452 14.93 -25.76 7.88
CA VAL A 452 14.48 -24.43 7.44
C VAL A 452 13.48 -24.53 6.29
N GLN A 453 12.29 -23.95 6.45
CA GLN A 453 11.28 -23.88 5.40
C GLN A 453 11.62 -22.78 4.38
N LEU A 454 12.11 -23.16 3.21
CA LEU A 454 12.24 -22.26 2.05
C LEU A 454 10.90 -22.13 1.31
N VAL A 455 10.25 -20.97 1.42
CA VAL A 455 8.99 -20.62 0.75
C VAL A 455 9.29 -19.69 -0.44
N VAL A 456 8.61 -19.92 -1.56
CA VAL A 456 8.71 -19.07 -2.76
C VAL A 456 7.31 -18.64 -3.17
N CYS A 457 7.11 -17.32 -3.30
CA CYS A 457 5.84 -16.74 -3.72
C CYS A 457 5.67 -16.74 -5.26
#